data_AF-A0A2E1K2G3-F1
#
_entry.id   AF-A0A2E1K2G3-F1
#
_cell.length_a   1.000
_cell.length_b   1.000
_cell.length_c   1.000
_cell.angle_alpha   90.00
_cell.angle_beta   90.00
_cell.angle_gamma   90.00
#
_symmetry.space_group_name_H-M   'P 1'
#
loop_
_entity.id
_entity.type
_entity.pdbx_description
1 polymer ?
#
loop_
_entity_poly.entity_id
_entity_poly.type
_entity_poly.pdbx_seq_one_letter_code
_entity_poly.pdbx_strand_id
1 'polypeptide(L)'
;MDRYHYTDCGLDNVWVKGGFTIKETDYGEGVSISHLDNLHKAIGMDIATSLNRMSPAELRFLRVEMELSQKRLGELIGVDSQTVARWEKNETETPGPAELLIRTLYIQHAGGNPDVTKLCQDLAELDEVEYAAQREFIDTDGDWRLAS
;
A
#
# COMPACT_ATOMS: atom_id res chain seq x y z
N MET A 1 8.60 8.10 -22.50
CA MET A 1 8.83 6.89 -21.70
C MET A 1 7.46 6.37 -21.33
N ASP A 2 7.15 5.17 -21.77
CA ASP A 2 5.85 4.56 -21.50
C ASP A 2 5.75 4.18 -20.02
N ARG A 3 4.53 4.21 -19.49
CA ARG A 3 4.20 3.74 -18.14
C ARG A 3 3.34 2.50 -18.26
N TYR A 4 3.46 1.61 -17.28
CA TYR A 4 2.66 0.40 -17.19
C TYR A 4 1.70 0.50 -16.00
N HIS A 5 0.46 0.07 -16.19
CA HIS A 5 -0.55 0.01 -15.12
C HIS A 5 -0.37 -1.28 -14.33
N TYR A 6 0.16 -1.17 -13.13
CA TYR A 6 0.59 -2.31 -12.33
C TYR A 6 -0.51 -2.76 -11.38
N THR A 7 -1.51 -3.47 -11.92
CA THR A 7 -2.66 -3.96 -11.15
C THR A 7 -2.41 -5.26 -10.40
N ASP A 8 -1.32 -5.96 -10.70
CA ASP A 8 -1.00 -7.26 -10.08
C ASP A 8 -0.71 -7.13 -8.58
N CYS A 9 -0.39 -5.93 -8.09
CA CYS A 9 -0.29 -5.64 -6.66
C CYS A 9 -1.67 -5.58 -5.95
N GLY A 10 -2.77 -5.66 -6.68
CA GLY A 10 -4.13 -5.57 -6.13
C GLY A 10 -4.63 -4.14 -5.91
N LEU A 11 -3.89 -3.13 -6.39
CA LEU A 11 -4.27 -1.72 -6.41
C LEU A 11 -4.56 -1.28 -7.85
N ASP A 12 -5.62 -0.51 -8.04
CA ASP A 12 -6.04 0.00 -9.36
C ASP A 12 -5.47 1.38 -9.70
N ASN A 13 -4.76 2.01 -8.75
CA ASN A 13 -4.21 3.36 -8.88
C ASN A 13 -2.67 3.40 -8.97
N VAL A 14 -2.00 2.26 -9.18
CA VAL A 14 -0.53 2.18 -9.25
C VAL A 14 -0.03 2.07 -10.69
N TRP A 15 0.83 3.00 -11.09
CA TRP A 15 1.57 2.97 -12.35
C TRP A 15 3.06 2.89 -12.11
N VAL A 16 3.79 2.23 -13.00
CA VAL A 16 5.25 2.14 -12.97
C VAL A 16 5.87 2.67 -14.24
N LYS A 17 7.05 3.29 -14.11
CA LYS A 17 7.80 3.88 -15.21
C LYS A 17 9.27 3.48 -15.11
N GLY A 18 9.82 2.93 -16.19
CA GLY A 18 11.12 2.26 -16.10
C GLY A 18 11.01 0.96 -15.30
N GLY A 19 12.09 0.18 -15.24
CA GLY A 19 12.13 -1.03 -14.42
C GLY A 19 11.13 -2.13 -14.81
N PHE A 20 10.47 -2.07 -15.97
CA PHE A 20 9.61 -3.13 -16.49
C PHE A 20 9.97 -3.55 -17.91
N THR A 21 9.69 -4.79 -18.26
CA THR A 21 9.84 -5.31 -19.63
C THR A 21 8.62 -6.12 -20.02
N ILE A 22 8.05 -5.79 -21.16
CA ILE A 22 6.96 -6.54 -21.78
C ILE A 22 7.57 -7.68 -22.61
N LYS A 23 7.07 -8.90 -22.45
CA LYS A 23 7.52 -10.10 -23.15
C LYS A 23 6.33 -10.89 -23.67
N GLU A 24 6.46 -11.48 -24.86
CA GLU A 24 5.51 -12.50 -25.31
C GLU A 24 5.75 -13.82 -24.58
N THR A 25 4.67 -14.45 -24.15
CA THR A 25 4.66 -15.78 -23.53
C THR A 25 3.64 -16.67 -24.25
N ASP A 26 3.69 -17.98 -24.02
CA ASP A 26 2.72 -18.93 -24.57
C ASP A 26 1.26 -18.63 -24.16
N TYR A 27 1.07 -17.78 -23.15
CA TYR A 27 -0.22 -17.36 -22.61
C TYR A 27 -0.61 -15.91 -22.98
N GLY A 28 0.18 -15.26 -23.84
CA GLY A 28 0.00 -13.87 -24.24
C GLY A 28 1.09 -12.94 -23.69
N GLU A 29 0.82 -11.65 -23.70
CA GLU A 29 1.74 -10.62 -23.21
C GLU A 29 1.91 -10.71 -21.69
N GLY A 30 3.16 -10.85 -21.23
CA GLY A 30 3.54 -10.87 -19.82
C GLY A 30 4.46 -9.71 -19.46
N VAL A 31 4.38 -9.24 -18.22
CA VAL A 31 5.22 -8.14 -17.72
C VAL A 31 6.19 -8.64 -16.66
N SER A 32 7.45 -8.26 -16.81
CA SER A 32 8.51 -8.52 -15.85
C SER A 32 8.87 -7.21 -15.16
N ILE A 33 8.72 -7.13 -13.84
CA ILE A 33 9.13 -5.99 -13.02
C ILE A 33 10.50 -6.28 -12.40
N SER A 34 11.44 -5.35 -12.56
CA SER A 34 12.74 -5.37 -11.92
C SER A 34 12.63 -5.02 -10.45
N HIS A 35 13.37 -5.71 -9.58
CA HIS A 35 13.41 -5.44 -8.14
C HIS A 35 12.02 -5.31 -7.51
N LEU A 36 11.16 -6.31 -7.76
CA LEU A 36 9.75 -6.32 -7.34
C LEU A 36 9.57 -6.00 -5.85
N ASP A 37 10.39 -6.59 -4.98
CA ASP A 37 10.34 -6.36 -3.53
C ASP A 37 10.57 -4.89 -3.17
N ASN A 38 11.46 -4.20 -3.91
CA ASN A 38 11.72 -2.77 -3.71
C ASN A 38 10.52 -1.93 -4.15
N LEU A 39 9.86 -2.30 -5.26
CA LEU A 39 8.62 -1.65 -5.71
C LEU A 39 7.53 -1.78 -4.65
N HIS A 40 7.28 -3.00 -4.17
CA HIS A 40 6.26 -3.26 -3.15
C HIS A 40 6.54 -2.51 -1.85
N LYS A 41 7.80 -2.50 -1.40
CA LYS A 41 8.24 -1.69 -0.26
C LYS A 41 7.96 -0.21 -0.47
N ALA A 42 8.26 0.33 -1.65
CA ALA A 42 8.00 1.73 -2.00
C ALA A 42 6.51 2.06 -1.99
N ILE A 43 5.67 1.20 -2.59
CA ILE A 43 4.20 1.34 -2.59
C ILE A 43 3.68 1.37 -1.16
N GLY A 44 4.04 0.40 -0.32
CA GLY A 44 3.48 0.35 1.02
C GLY A 44 4.01 1.46 1.93
N MET A 45 5.24 1.94 1.72
CA MET A 45 5.77 3.09 2.48
C MET A 45 5.04 4.37 2.12
N ASP A 46 4.78 4.58 0.82
CA ASP A 46 3.98 5.69 0.32
C ASP A 46 2.55 5.64 0.88
N ILE A 47 1.88 4.49 0.86
CA ILE A 47 0.56 4.30 1.49
C ILE A 47 0.63 4.63 3.00
N ALA A 48 1.58 4.04 3.73
CA ALA A 48 1.60 4.14 5.18
C ALA A 48 1.89 5.57 5.68
N THR A 49 2.64 6.35 4.90
CA THR A 49 3.00 7.74 5.19
C THR A 49 2.14 8.78 4.48
N SER A 50 1.17 8.35 3.68
CA SER A 50 0.31 9.23 2.90
C SER A 50 -0.58 10.11 3.78
N LEU A 51 -0.73 11.38 3.40
CA LEU A 51 -1.70 12.33 3.96
C LEU A 51 -3.13 12.14 3.40
N ASN A 52 -3.45 10.95 2.89
CA ASN A 52 -4.79 10.59 2.44
C ASN A 52 -5.33 9.48 3.34
N ARG A 53 -6.65 9.29 3.40
CA ARG A 53 -7.23 8.12 4.07
C ARG A 53 -6.76 6.84 3.38
N MET A 54 -6.59 5.78 4.16
CA MET A 54 -6.27 4.47 3.63
C MET A 54 -7.51 3.81 3.04
N SER A 55 -7.47 3.49 1.75
CA SER A 55 -8.55 2.75 1.11
C SER A 55 -8.60 1.29 1.59
N PRO A 56 -9.76 0.62 1.43
CA PRO A 56 -9.90 -0.82 1.69
C PRO A 56 -8.86 -1.70 0.98
N ALA A 57 -8.52 -1.36 -0.26
CA ALA A 57 -7.53 -2.08 -1.05
C ALA A 57 -6.10 -1.85 -0.54
N GLU A 58 -5.78 -0.60 -0.16
CA GLU A 58 -4.49 -0.27 0.47
C GLU A 58 -4.32 -0.96 1.82
N LEU A 59 -5.38 -1.04 2.64
CA LEU A 59 -5.35 -1.81 3.90
C LEU A 59 -4.99 -3.27 3.63
N ARG A 60 -5.68 -3.88 2.65
CA ARG A 60 -5.40 -5.26 2.24
C ARG A 60 -3.98 -5.42 1.72
N PHE A 61 -3.49 -4.48 0.93
CA PHE A 61 -2.13 -4.46 0.41
C PHE A 61 -1.12 -4.50 1.57
N LEU A 62 -1.17 -3.54 2.51
CA LEU A 62 -0.26 -3.51 3.65
C LEU A 62 -0.32 -4.79 4.49
N ARG A 63 -1.52 -5.35 4.69
CA ARG A 63 -1.67 -6.60 5.43
C ARG A 63 -0.96 -7.76 4.74
N VAL A 64 -1.12 -7.89 3.42
CA VAL A 64 -0.51 -8.97 2.63
C VAL A 64 1.00 -8.80 2.57
N GLU A 65 1.51 -7.57 2.42
CA GLU A 65 2.95 -7.27 2.44
C GLU A 65 3.59 -7.62 3.78
N MET A 66 2.87 -7.47 4.89
CA MET A 66 3.33 -7.92 6.21
C MET A 66 3.17 -9.45 6.43
N GLU A 67 2.74 -10.21 5.41
CA GLU A 67 2.44 -11.64 5.46
C GLU A 67 1.39 -12.03 6.51
N LEU A 68 0.45 -11.12 6.81
CA LEU A 68 -0.55 -11.34 7.85
C LEU A 68 -1.86 -11.88 7.27
N SER A 69 -2.43 -12.88 7.94
CA SER A 69 -3.85 -13.21 7.75
C SER A 69 -4.75 -12.12 8.36
N GLN A 70 -6.01 -12.03 7.93
CA GLN A 70 -7.00 -11.14 8.57
C GLN A 70 -7.13 -11.41 10.08
N LYS A 71 -7.05 -12.69 10.47
CA LYS A 71 -7.02 -13.10 11.88
C LYS A 71 -5.80 -12.54 12.61
N ARG A 72 -4.61 -12.67 12.03
CA ARG A 72 -3.38 -12.22 12.67
C ARG A 72 -3.34 -10.69 12.80
N LEU A 73 -3.79 -9.96 11.79
CA LEU A 73 -3.94 -8.50 11.89
C LEU A 73 -4.94 -8.13 12.99
N GLY A 74 -6.10 -8.78 13.03
CA GLY A 74 -7.11 -8.56 14.08
C GLY A 74 -6.55 -8.75 15.50
N GLU A 75 -5.81 -9.84 15.73
CA GLU A 75 -5.14 -10.09 17.01
C GLU A 75 -4.16 -8.98 17.41
N LEU A 76 -3.39 -8.44 16.46
CA LEU A 76 -2.41 -7.37 16.70
C LEU A 76 -3.07 -6.05 17.08
N ILE A 77 -4.24 -5.76 16.51
CA ILE A 77 -4.93 -4.47 16.68
C ILE A 77 -6.18 -4.53 17.58
N GLY A 78 -6.45 -5.70 18.17
CA GLY A 78 -7.51 -5.89 19.15
C GLY A 78 -8.93 -6.00 18.59
N VAL A 79 -9.09 -6.49 17.35
CA VAL A 79 -10.40 -6.73 16.70
C VAL A 79 -10.51 -8.16 16.16
N ASP A 80 -11.73 -8.61 15.86
CA ASP A 80 -11.92 -9.92 15.24
C ASP A 80 -11.57 -9.93 13.73
N SER A 81 -11.35 -11.12 13.17
CA SER A 81 -10.99 -11.28 11.75
C SER A 81 -12.08 -10.82 10.78
N GLN A 82 -13.37 -10.91 11.16
CA GLN A 82 -14.47 -10.46 10.32
C GLN A 82 -14.52 -8.93 10.25
N THR A 83 -14.17 -8.23 11.33
CA THR A 83 -14.03 -6.77 11.35
C THR A 83 -12.98 -6.32 10.32
N VAL A 84 -11.80 -6.95 10.30
CA VAL A 84 -10.78 -6.69 9.26
C VAL A 84 -11.34 -6.97 7.86
N ALA A 85 -12.03 -8.10 7.68
CA ALA A 85 -12.61 -8.46 6.38
C ALA A 85 -13.68 -7.45 5.89
N ARG A 86 -14.45 -6.85 6.80
CA ARG A 86 -15.43 -5.80 6.48
C ARG A 86 -14.75 -4.51 6.03
N TRP A 87 -13.66 -4.12 6.68
CA TRP A 87 -12.85 -2.97 6.27
C TRP A 87 -12.30 -3.16 4.85
N GLU A 88 -11.71 -4.32 4.54
CA GLU A 88 -11.16 -4.61 3.21
C GLU A 88 -12.21 -4.67 2.10
N LYS A 89 -13.48 -4.89 2.45
CA LYS A 89 -14.61 -4.91 1.51
C LYS A 89 -15.39 -3.60 1.46
N ASN A 90 -14.96 -2.58 2.20
CA ASN A 90 -15.68 -1.32 2.35
C ASN A 90 -17.11 -1.49 2.93
N GLU A 91 -17.35 -2.56 3.70
CA GLU A 91 -18.66 -2.79 4.35
C GLU A 91 -18.81 -1.92 5.61
N THR A 92 -17.68 -1.56 6.23
CA THR A 92 -17.60 -0.65 7.37
C THR A 92 -16.33 0.20 7.25
N GLU A 93 -16.37 1.44 7.73
CA GLU A 93 -15.19 2.32 7.75
C GLU A 93 -14.13 1.80 8.74
N THR A 94 -12.86 1.91 8.36
CA THR A 94 -11.72 1.67 9.25
C THR A 94 -11.60 2.83 10.24
N PRO A 95 -11.71 2.61 11.55
CA PRO A 95 -11.53 3.68 12.54
C PRO A 95 -10.11 4.25 12.50
N GLY A 96 -9.97 5.56 12.70
CA GLY A 96 -8.68 6.26 12.70
C GLY A 96 -7.60 5.60 13.58
N PRO A 97 -7.90 5.16 14.83
CA PRO A 97 -6.91 4.45 15.65
C PRO A 97 -6.42 3.13 15.04
N ALA A 98 -7.30 2.39 14.36
CA ALA A 98 -6.92 1.15 13.68
C ALA A 98 -6.06 1.45 12.45
N GLU A 99 -6.44 2.46 11.67
CA GLU A 99 -5.66 2.94 10.52
C GLU A 99 -4.25 3.37 10.94
N LEU A 100 -4.13 4.18 12.00
CA LEU A 100 -2.85 4.60 12.59
C LEU A 100 -1.99 3.39 12.98
N LEU A 101 -2.57 2.38 13.62
CA LEU A 101 -1.83 1.20 14.06
C LEU A 101 -1.36 0.35 12.87
N ILE A 102 -2.18 0.21 11.83
CA ILE A 102 -1.80 -0.48 10.58
C ILE A 102 -0.62 0.23 9.91
N ARG A 103 -0.67 1.56 9.79
CA ARG A 103 0.42 2.38 9.23
C ARG A 103 1.71 2.20 10.03
N THR A 104 1.60 2.28 11.36
CA THR A 104 2.73 2.12 12.29
C THR A 104 3.38 0.75 12.16
N LEU A 105 2.56 -0.32 12.15
CA LEU A 105 3.02 -1.70 11.99
C LEU A 105 3.75 -1.90 10.66
N TYR A 106 3.21 -1.36 9.57
CA TYR A 106 3.83 -1.48 8.26
C TYR A 106 5.17 -0.72 8.19
N ILE A 107 5.23 0.53 8.66
CA ILE A 107 6.48 1.33 8.65
C ILE A 107 7.58 0.57 9.41
N GLN A 108 7.25 0.00 10.57
CA GLN A 108 8.19 -0.80 11.34
C GLN A 108 8.58 -2.10 10.62
N HIS A 109 7.63 -2.79 10.00
CA HIS A 109 7.88 -4.00 9.20
C HIS A 109 8.86 -3.72 8.04
N ALA A 110 8.69 -2.58 7.35
CA ALA A 110 9.56 -2.14 6.27
C ALA A 110 10.96 -1.66 6.73
N GLY A 111 11.27 -1.74 8.03
CA GLY A 111 12.53 -1.31 8.63
C GLY A 111 12.63 0.19 8.89
N GLY A 112 11.52 0.92 8.82
CA GLY A 112 11.42 2.32 9.21
C GLY A 112 11.24 2.49 10.73
N ASN A 113 11.29 3.75 11.18
CA ASN A 113 11.00 4.14 12.55
C ASN A 113 9.82 5.12 12.54
N PRO A 114 8.59 4.68 12.85
CA PRO A 114 7.41 5.53 12.74
C PRO A 114 7.42 6.64 13.80
N ASP A 115 7.25 7.88 13.36
CA ASP A 115 6.90 8.99 14.26
C ASP A 115 5.38 8.97 14.47
N VAL A 116 4.95 8.25 15.50
CA VAL A 116 3.53 8.07 15.82
C VAL A 116 2.85 9.40 16.13
N THR A 117 3.56 10.34 16.77
CA THR A 117 3.02 11.67 17.07
C THR A 117 2.73 12.44 15.79
N LYS A 118 3.67 12.43 14.85
CA LYS A 118 3.47 13.06 13.55
C LYS A 118 2.32 12.39 12.77
N LEU A 119 2.28 11.06 12.70
CA LEU A 119 1.20 10.35 12.03
C LEU A 119 -0.18 10.68 12.62
N CYS A 120 -0.29 10.83 13.94
CA CYS A 120 -1.52 11.28 14.59
C CYS A 120 -1.93 12.70 14.16
N GLN A 121 -0.96 13.61 14.05
CA GLN A 121 -1.20 14.99 13.62
C GLN A 121 -1.66 15.02 12.16
N ASP A 122 -0.91 14.35 11.29
CA ASP A 122 -1.21 14.22 9.87
C ASP A 122 -2.62 13.65 9.64
N LEU A 123 -3.02 12.61 10.39
CA LEU A 123 -4.36 12.03 10.30
C LEU A 123 -5.48 12.91 10.87
N ALA A 124 -5.18 13.76 11.85
CA ALA A 124 -6.15 14.66 12.47
C ALA A 124 -6.48 15.88 11.59
N GLU A 125 -5.56 16.25 10.70
CA GLU A 125 -5.72 17.35 9.74
C GLU A 125 -6.48 16.92 8.47
N LEU A 126 -6.89 15.65 8.36
CA LEU A 126 -7.67 15.14 7.23
C LEU A 126 -9.14 15.56 7.35
N ASP A 127 -9.48 16.67 6.70
CA ASP A 127 -10.82 17.25 6.72
C ASP A 127 -11.81 16.58 5.72
N GLU A 128 -11.35 15.77 4.76
CA GLU A 128 -12.20 15.05 3.78
C GLU A 128 -11.74 13.59 3.52
N VAL A 129 -12.67 12.71 3.12
CA VAL A 129 -12.35 11.34 2.68
C VAL A 129 -11.78 11.39 1.27
N GLU A 130 -10.53 11.83 1.15
CA GLU A 130 -9.78 11.73 -0.09
C GLU A 130 -8.87 10.49 -0.03
N TYR A 131 -9.03 9.61 -1.02
CA TYR A 131 -8.09 8.55 -1.34
C TYR A 131 -7.11 9.05 -2.40
N ALA A 132 -5.88 8.52 -2.42
CA ALA A 132 -4.93 8.86 -3.46
C ALA A 132 -5.47 8.46 -4.85
N ALA A 133 -5.68 9.44 -5.73
CA ALA A 133 -6.23 9.20 -7.07
C ALA A 133 -5.28 8.40 -7.97
N GLN A 134 -3.97 8.62 -7.83
CA GLN A 134 -2.94 8.03 -8.67
C GLN A 134 -1.60 8.00 -7.92
N ARG A 135 -0.89 6.87 -7.99
CA ARG A 135 0.49 6.71 -7.55
C ARG A 135 1.32 6.26 -8.75
N GLU A 136 2.32 7.04 -9.14
CA GLU A 136 3.26 6.65 -10.20
C GLU A 136 4.63 6.42 -9.57
N PHE A 137 5.25 5.26 -9.82
CA PHE A 137 6.58 4.92 -9.32
C PHE A 137 7.59 4.86 -10.46
N ILE A 138 8.77 5.41 -10.24
CA ILE A 138 9.88 5.38 -11.19
C ILE A 138 11.02 4.51 -10.65
N ASP A 139 11.53 3.63 -11.50
CA ASP A 139 12.74 2.85 -11.22
C ASP A 139 13.98 3.65 -11.60
N THR A 140 14.89 3.80 -10.63
CA THR A 140 16.24 4.33 -10.85
C THR A 140 17.26 3.31 -10.39
N ASP A 141 17.71 2.46 -11.32
CA ASP A 141 18.72 1.42 -11.08
C ASP A 141 18.34 0.44 -9.95
N GLY A 142 17.06 0.02 -9.91
CA GLY A 142 16.52 -0.87 -8.91
C GLY A 142 16.00 -0.20 -7.64
N ASP A 143 16.14 1.12 -7.52
CA ASP A 143 15.51 1.91 -6.48
C ASP A 143 14.22 2.54 -6.98
N TRP A 144 13.09 2.04 -6.47
CA TRP A 144 11.74 2.51 -6.82
C TRP A 144 11.31 3.66 -5.93
N ARG A 145 10.85 4.75 -6.53
CA ARG A 145 10.40 5.95 -5.81
C ARG A 145 9.12 6.51 -6.41
N LEU A 146 8.29 7.14 -5.59
CA LEU A 146 7.15 7.91 -6.08
C LEU A 146 7.64 9.02 -7.02
N ALA A 147 7.06 9.11 -8.21
CA ALA A 147 7.30 10.17 -9.17
C ALA A 147 6.69 11.47 -8.62
N SER A 148 7.55 12.46 -8.38
CA SER A 148 7.19 13.81 -7.93
C SER A 148 6.52 14.64 -9.01
#